data_AF-A0A4R2PLQ0-F1
#
_entry.id   AF-A0A4R2PLQ0-F1
#
_cell.length_a   1.000
_cell.length_b   1.000
_cell.length_c   1.000
_cell.angle_alpha   90.00
_cell.angle_beta   90.00
_cell.angle_gamma   90.00
#
_symmetry.space_group_name_H-M   'P 1'
#
loop_
_entity.id
_entity.type
_entity.pdbx_description
1 polymer ?
#
loop_
_entity_poly.entity_id
_entity_poly.type
_entity_poly.pdbx_seq_one_letter_code
_entity_poly.pdbx_strand_id
1 'polypeptide(L)'
;MRWVLGSAGLVLVCVVLALAVVGIKSCAEQPDITTTVVEPAREAGMAAAAVDGTAITAKVMVEAAEADTATLENDRVIRSTPGAAATVPAAVTAAGLRAQCMRQAYSRDPRCASVLATGRQPAR
;
A
#
# COMPACT_ATOMS: atom_id res chain seq x y z
N MET A 1 -18.66 -47.75 -68.61
CA MET A 1 -17.48 -47.06 -68.04
C MET A 1 -17.77 -45.70 -67.36
N ARG A 2 -19.02 -45.23 -67.23
CA ARG A 2 -19.34 -43.95 -66.54
C ARG A 2 -19.56 -44.05 -65.02
N TRP A 3 -19.69 -45.26 -64.48
CA TRP A 3 -19.95 -45.51 -63.04
C TRP A 3 -18.69 -45.58 -62.18
N VAL A 4 -17.51 -45.82 -62.78
CA VAL A 4 -16.24 -45.96 -62.04
C VAL A 4 -15.59 -44.61 -61.72
N LEU A 5 -15.88 -43.55 -62.50
CA LEU A 5 -15.39 -42.20 -62.20
C LEU A 5 -16.09 -41.55 -61.01
N GLY A 6 -17.33 -41.95 -60.71
CA GLY A 6 -18.09 -41.42 -59.57
C GLY A 6 -17.58 -41.92 -58.22
N SER A 7 -17.17 -43.20 -58.14
CA SER A 7 -16.65 -43.78 -56.89
C SER A 7 -15.25 -43.26 -56.54
N ALA A 8 -14.39 -43.01 -57.54
CA ALA A 8 -13.06 -42.45 -57.30
C ALA A 8 -13.12 -41.04 -56.69
N GLY A 9 -14.04 -40.18 -57.16
CA GLY A 9 -14.27 -38.86 -56.59
C GLY A 9 -14.82 -38.92 -55.15
N LEU A 10 -15.73 -39.84 -54.88
CA LEU A 10 -16.32 -40.00 -53.54
C LEU A 10 -15.30 -40.50 -52.51
N VAL A 11 -14.42 -41.43 -52.90
CA VAL A 11 -13.33 -41.91 -52.04
C VAL A 11 -12.35 -40.78 -51.70
N LEU A 12 -11.98 -39.94 -52.67
CA LEU A 12 -11.08 -38.81 -52.45
C LEU A 12 -11.68 -37.81 -51.44
N VAL A 13 -12.97 -37.48 -51.58
CA VAL A 13 -13.67 -36.58 -50.66
C VAL A 13 -13.71 -37.13 -49.24
N CYS A 14 -13.99 -38.44 -49.08
CA CYS A 14 -13.98 -39.10 -47.78
C CYS A 14 -12.59 -39.07 -47.11
N VAL A 15 -11.51 -39.25 -47.89
CA VAL A 15 -10.14 -39.21 -47.36
C VAL A 15 -9.76 -37.80 -46.90
N VAL A 16 -10.13 -36.77 -47.67
CA VAL A 16 -9.89 -35.37 -47.29
C VAL A 16 -10.66 -35.00 -46.02
N LEU A 17 -11.91 -35.43 -45.91
CA LEU A 17 -12.72 -35.22 -44.70
C LEU A 17 -12.13 -35.95 -43.48
N ALA A 18 -11.67 -37.19 -43.63
CA ALA A 18 -11.04 -37.93 -42.54
C ALA A 18 -9.76 -37.23 -42.05
N LEU A 19 -8.91 -36.75 -42.96
CA LEU A 19 -7.70 -36.01 -42.63
C LEU A 19 -8.00 -34.68 -41.94
N ALA A 20 -9.04 -33.96 -42.38
CA ALA A 20 -9.48 -32.72 -41.74
C ALA A 20 -9.96 -32.96 -40.30
N VAL A 21 -10.76 -34.01 -40.07
CA VAL A 21 -11.27 -34.34 -38.74
C VAL A 21 -10.14 -34.76 -37.80
N VAL A 22 -9.19 -35.55 -38.28
CA VAL A 22 -8.02 -35.96 -37.48
C VAL A 22 -7.13 -34.77 -37.16
N GLY A 23 -6.83 -33.91 -38.14
CA GLY A 23 -6.03 -32.70 -37.93
C GLY A 23 -6.65 -31.71 -36.92
N ILE A 24 -7.97 -31.54 -36.95
CA ILE A 24 -8.69 -30.69 -35.99
C ILE A 24 -8.61 -31.27 -34.57
N LYS A 25 -8.70 -32.60 -34.41
CA LYS A 25 -8.59 -33.23 -33.09
C LYS A 25 -7.18 -33.21 -32.52
N SER A 26 -6.16 -33.36 -33.35
CA SER A 26 -4.76 -33.27 -32.92
C SER A 26 -4.35 -31.87 -32.42
N CYS A 27 -5.05 -30.81 -32.85
CA CYS A 27 -4.83 -29.45 -32.32
C CYS A 27 -5.59 -29.16 -31.01
N ALA A 28 -6.56 -29.99 -30.62
CA ALA A 28 -7.34 -29.81 -29.39
C ALA A 28 -6.72 -30.54 -28.17
N GLU A 29 -5.81 -31.47 -28.39
CA GLU A 29 -5.12 -32.25 -27.35
C GLU A 29 -3.73 -31.69 -26.99
N GLN A 30 -3.52 -30.38 -27.08
CA GLN A 30 -2.43 -29.78 -26.31
C GLN A 30 -2.88 -29.72 -24.84
N PRO A 31 -2.27 -30.49 -23.93
CA PRO A 31 -2.60 -30.39 -22.52
C PRO A 31 -2.33 -28.95 -22.09
N ASP A 32 -3.36 -28.32 -21.54
CA ASP A 32 -3.34 -26.92 -21.14
C ASP A 32 -2.38 -26.78 -19.94
N ILE A 33 -1.08 -26.63 -20.22
CA ILE A 33 0.00 -26.49 -19.23
C ILE A 33 -0.28 -25.32 -18.28
N THR A 34 -1.10 -24.37 -18.73
CA THR A 34 -1.56 -23.24 -17.93
C THR A 34 -2.35 -23.67 -16.70
N THR A 35 -3.17 -24.72 -16.75
CA THR A 35 -4.05 -25.09 -15.62
C THR A 35 -3.37 -25.98 -14.58
N THR A 36 -2.44 -26.86 -15.01
CA THR A 36 -1.85 -27.87 -14.11
C THR A 36 -0.66 -27.38 -13.31
N VAL A 37 0.04 -26.33 -13.79
CA VAL A 37 1.26 -25.82 -13.15
C VAL A 37 1.08 -24.40 -12.61
N VAL A 38 0.30 -23.55 -13.28
CA VAL A 38 0.19 -22.12 -12.89
C VAL A 38 -0.71 -21.96 -11.66
N GLU A 39 -1.80 -22.73 -11.57
CA GLU A 39 -2.75 -22.57 -10.48
C GLU A 39 -2.21 -22.99 -9.09
N PRO A 40 -1.52 -24.13 -8.92
CA PRO A 40 -0.87 -24.43 -7.64
C PRO A 40 0.27 -23.45 -7.31
N ALA A 41 0.99 -22.94 -8.32
CA ALA A 41 2.03 -21.93 -8.10
C ALA A 41 1.43 -20.59 -7.65
N ARG A 42 0.25 -20.23 -8.17
CA ARG A 42 -0.48 -19.03 -7.79
C ARG A 42 -1.03 -19.13 -6.37
N GLU A 43 -1.64 -20.25 -6.01
CA GLU A 43 -2.11 -20.51 -4.64
C GLU A 43 -0.96 -20.48 -3.63
N ALA A 44 0.16 -21.12 -3.95
CA ALA A 44 1.36 -21.08 -3.13
C ALA A 44 1.92 -19.65 -2.98
N GLY A 45 1.95 -18.87 -4.06
CA GLY A 45 2.37 -17.47 -4.03
C GLY A 45 1.46 -16.58 -3.17
N MET A 46 0.13 -16.77 -3.25
CA MET A 46 -0.82 -16.05 -2.41
C MET A 46 -0.70 -16.44 -0.93
N ALA A 47 -0.51 -17.73 -0.63
CA ALA A 47 -0.29 -18.20 0.73
C ALA A 47 1.01 -17.64 1.33
N ALA A 48 2.10 -17.64 0.56
CA ALA A 48 3.37 -17.05 0.98
C ALA A 48 3.24 -15.54 1.24
N ALA A 49 2.58 -14.80 0.33
CA ALA A 49 2.34 -13.38 0.51
C ALA A 49 1.45 -13.07 1.73
N ALA A 50 0.47 -13.93 2.03
CA ALA A 50 -0.36 -13.80 3.22
C ALA A 50 0.45 -14.02 4.50
N VAL A 51 1.33 -15.04 4.54
CA VAL A 51 2.23 -15.29 5.67
C VAL A 51 3.16 -14.10 5.89
N ASP A 52 3.82 -13.61 4.83
CA ASP A 52 4.70 -12.43 4.91
C ASP A 52 3.94 -11.18 5.38
N GLY A 53 2.73 -10.95 4.85
CA GLY A 53 1.88 -9.85 5.27
C GLY A 53 1.52 -9.91 6.76
N THR A 54 1.20 -11.10 7.29
CA THR A 54 0.94 -11.27 8.73
C THR A 54 2.19 -11.07 9.58
N ALA A 55 3.36 -11.54 9.12
CA ALA A 55 4.64 -11.35 9.82
C ALA A 55 5.05 -9.86 9.87
N ILE A 56 4.89 -9.13 8.77
CA ILE A 56 5.14 -7.68 8.71
C ILE A 56 4.19 -6.94 9.65
N THR A 57 2.89 -7.27 9.59
CA THR A 57 1.88 -6.62 10.44
C THR A 57 2.18 -6.87 11.92
N ALA A 58 2.54 -8.10 12.29
CA ALA A 58 2.92 -8.43 13.66
C ALA A 58 4.15 -7.63 14.11
N LYS A 59 5.18 -7.52 13.26
CA LYS A 59 6.38 -6.73 13.55
C LYS A 59 6.05 -5.25 13.78
N VAL A 60 5.24 -4.65 12.91
CA VAL A 60 4.84 -3.24 13.04
C VAL A 60 4.05 -2.99 14.34
N MET A 61 3.19 -3.93 14.73
CA MET A 61 2.44 -3.82 15.99
C MET A 61 3.35 -3.89 17.22
N VAL A 62 4.39 -4.74 17.18
CA VAL A 62 5.40 -4.82 18.25
C VAL A 62 6.20 -3.52 18.32
N GLU A 63 6.71 -3.02 17.19
CA GLU A 63 7.45 -1.75 17.14
C GLU A 63 6.61 -0.56 17.61
N ALA A 64 5.32 -0.52 17.26
CA ALA A 64 4.40 0.50 17.73
C ALA A 64 4.18 0.42 19.25
N ALA A 65 4.03 -0.79 19.81
CA ALA A 65 3.90 -0.97 21.25
C ALA A 65 5.18 -0.57 22.01
N GLU A 66 6.35 -0.86 21.46
CA GLU A 66 7.64 -0.41 22.01
C GLU A 66 7.77 1.12 21.96
N ALA A 67 7.36 1.75 20.86
CA ALA A 67 7.36 3.20 20.74
C ALA A 67 6.39 3.87 21.75
N ASP A 68 5.22 3.29 21.97
CA ASP A 68 4.24 3.78 22.95
C ASP A 68 4.77 3.67 24.38
N THR A 69 5.36 2.52 24.74
CA THR A 69 5.96 2.34 26.06
C THR A 69 7.11 3.32 26.32
N ALA A 70 7.99 3.53 25.33
CA ALA A 70 9.05 4.55 25.41
C ALA A 70 8.48 5.97 25.54
N THR A 71 7.39 6.29 24.83
CA THR A 71 6.73 7.59 24.93
C THR A 71 6.13 7.83 26.31
N LEU A 72 5.47 6.82 26.88
CA LEU A 72 4.89 6.90 28.22
C LEU A 72 5.97 7.00 29.31
N GLU A 73 7.08 6.28 29.15
CA GLU A 73 8.22 6.39 30.06
C GLU A 73 8.85 7.78 30.01
N ASN A 74 9.07 8.31 28.81
CA ASN A 74 9.60 9.66 28.63
C ASN A 74 8.67 10.72 29.22
N ASP A 75 7.36 10.64 28.98
CA ASP A 75 6.39 11.58 29.57
C ASP A 75 6.40 11.51 31.10
N ARG A 76 6.50 10.30 31.68
CA ARG A 76 6.67 10.13 33.12
C ARG A 76 7.96 10.78 33.62
N VAL A 77 9.09 10.51 32.96
CA VAL A 77 10.40 11.10 33.33
C VAL A 77 10.32 12.61 33.29
N ILE A 78 9.82 13.19 32.19
CA ILE A 78 9.66 14.64 32.03
C ILE A 78 8.82 15.20 33.17
N ARG A 79 7.63 14.65 33.45
CA ARG A 79 6.75 15.16 34.50
C ARG A 79 7.30 14.98 35.92
N SER A 80 8.06 13.90 36.15
CA SER A 80 8.67 13.61 37.45
C SER A 80 9.96 14.41 37.72
N THR A 81 10.53 15.04 36.69
CA THR A 81 11.76 15.81 36.81
C THR A 81 11.54 17.06 37.68
N PRO A 82 12.42 17.35 38.66
CA PRO A 82 12.31 18.56 39.47
C PRO A 82 12.23 19.82 38.61
N GLY A 83 11.22 20.64 38.84
CA GLY A 83 10.98 21.86 38.07
C GLY A 83 10.18 21.67 36.78
N ALA A 84 9.78 20.45 36.41
CA ALA A 84 8.93 20.23 35.23
C ALA A 84 7.55 20.88 35.36
N ALA A 85 7.03 21.01 36.57
CA ALA A 85 5.80 21.73 36.88
C ALA A 85 6.04 23.22 37.18
N ALA A 86 7.26 23.73 37.02
CA ALA A 86 7.55 25.14 37.28
C ALA A 86 6.72 26.02 36.34
N THR A 87 6.02 26.99 36.91
CA THR A 87 5.23 27.93 36.14
C THR A 87 6.17 28.80 35.31
N VAL A 88 6.03 28.75 33.99
CA VAL A 88 6.76 29.64 33.09
C VAL A 88 6.24 31.07 33.28
N PRO A 89 7.10 32.06 33.53
CA PRO A 89 6.67 33.44 33.68
C PRO A 89 5.90 33.93 32.45
N ALA A 90 4.79 34.63 32.66
CA ALA A 90 3.90 35.08 31.58
C ALA A 90 4.63 35.89 30.48
N ALA A 91 5.63 36.69 30.87
CA ALA A 91 6.44 37.46 29.93
C ALA A 91 7.26 36.57 28.98
N VAL A 92 7.80 35.45 29.47
CA VAL A 92 8.56 34.47 28.67
C VAL A 92 7.63 33.75 27.71
N THR A 93 6.46 33.32 28.19
CA THR A 93 5.44 32.69 27.34
C THR A 93 4.97 33.62 26.23
N ALA A 94 4.72 34.89 26.53
CA ALA A 94 4.33 35.90 25.54
C ALA A 94 5.45 36.16 24.51
N ALA A 95 6.70 36.25 24.95
CA ALA A 95 7.85 36.41 24.05
C ALA A 95 8.02 35.21 23.11
N GLY A 96 7.90 33.98 23.64
CA GLY A 96 7.95 32.75 22.86
C GLY A 96 6.85 32.67 21.81
N LEU A 97 5.61 33.00 22.19
CA LEU A 97 4.48 33.05 21.28
C LEU A 97 4.68 34.09 20.17
N ARG A 98 5.19 35.28 20.52
CA ARG A 98 5.50 36.32 19.53
C ARG A 98 6.57 35.85 18.55
N ALA A 99 7.63 35.21 19.03
CA ALA A 99 8.69 34.66 18.17
C ALA A 99 8.16 33.57 17.23
N GLN A 100 7.25 32.71 17.71
CA GLN A 100 6.59 31.69 16.89
C GLN A 100 5.70 32.33 15.80
N CYS A 101 4.94 33.35 16.17
CA CYS A 101 4.06 34.09 15.25
C CYS A 101 4.79 34.90 14.17
N MET A 102 6.08 35.18 14.36
CA MET A 102 6.90 35.80 13.30
C MET A 102 7.35 34.79 12.23
N ARG A 103 7.23 33.48 12.46
CA ARG A 103 7.60 32.46 11.46
C ARG A 103 6.55 32.37 10.37
N GLN A 104 6.99 32.18 9.13
CA GLN A 104 6.12 32.13 7.95
C GLN A 104 5.01 31.06 8.05
N ALA A 105 5.32 29.91 8.67
CA ALA A 105 4.36 28.83 8.89
C ALA A 105 3.12 29.25 9.69
N TYR A 106 3.24 30.27 10.55
CA TYR A 106 2.16 30.75 11.43
C TYR A 106 1.58 32.10 10.98
N SER A 107 1.96 32.59 9.80
CA SER A 107 1.53 33.90 9.29
C SER A 107 0.01 34.05 9.09
N ARG A 108 -0.72 32.94 8.94
CA ARG A 108 -2.17 32.90 8.74
C ARG A 108 -2.95 32.48 9.98
N ASP A 109 -2.27 32.21 11.10
CA ASP A 109 -2.95 31.82 12.33
C ASP A 109 -3.67 33.05 12.93
N PRO A 110 -5.00 33.02 13.12
CA PRO A 110 -5.74 34.14 13.70
C PRO A 110 -5.27 34.48 15.12
N ARG A 111 -4.71 33.52 15.87
CA ARG A 111 -4.12 33.77 17.20
C ARG A 111 -2.86 34.63 17.13
N CYS A 112 -2.14 34.60 16.00
CA CYS A 112 -0.95 35.40 15.80
C CYS A 112 -1.25 36.85 15.40
N ALA A 113 -2.41 37.10 14.79
CA ALA A 113 -2.84 38.46 14.44
C ALA A 113 -2.95 39.37 15.67
N SER A 114 -3.54 38.88 16.77
CA SER A 114 -3.66 39.64 18.02
C SER A 114 -2.31 39.84 18.71
N VAL A 115 -1.46 38.82 18.75
CA VAL A 115 -0.13 38.87 19.40
C VAL A 115 0.83 39.86 18.70
N LEU A 116 0.79 39.92 17.38
CA LEU A 116 1.61 40.84 16.60
C LEU A 116 1.07 42.28 16.64
N ALA A 117 -0.25 42.46 16.77
CA ALA A 117 -0.87 43.78 16.92
C ALA A 117 -0.49 44.47 18.25
N THR A 118 -0.45 43.72 19.36
CA THR A 118 -0.20 44.29 20.71
C THR A 118 1.22 44.84 20.89
N GLY A 119 2.24 44.24 20.28
CA GLY A 119 3.61 44.76 20.41
C GLY A 119 4.01 45.81 19.37
N ARG A 120 3.04 46.52 18.78
CA ARG A 120 3.27 47.70 17.93
C ARG A 120 2.88 49.00 18.64
N GLN A 121 2.71 48.97 19.97
CA GLN A 121 2.51 50.18 20.77
C GLN A 121 3.84 50.97 20.81
N PRO A 122 3.87 52.23 20.34
CA PRO A 122 5.05 53.07 20.45
C PRO A 122 5.34 53.31 21.94
N ALA A 123 6.58 53.09 22.34
CA ALA A 123 7.05 53.48 23.67
C ALA A 123 6.70 54.97 23.89
N ARG A 124 5.93 55.25 24.94
CA ARG A 124 5.76 56.60 25.49
C ARG A 124 6.76 56.80 26.61
#